data_AF-A0A5B7H1J3-F1
#
_entry.id   AF-A0A5B7H1J3-F1
#
_cell.length_a   1.000
_cell.length_b   1.000
_cell.length_c   1.000
_cell.angle_alpha   90.00
_cell.angle_beta   90.00
_cell.angle_gamma   90.00
#
_symmetry.space_group_name_H-M   'P 1'
#
loop_
_entity.id
_entity.type
_entity.pdbx_description
1 polymer ?
#
loop_
_entity_poly.entity_id
_entity_poly.type
_entity_poly.pdbx_seq_one_letter_code
_entity_poly.pdbx_strand_id
1 'polypeptide(L)'
;MTSVLKINIAALRLMSNWYSETLRHLMWVDSLDHSGWGMLTEGRDEDQETPDPLVMLAWKCKHLEHLTLFGYGYGGSDIVAIARLRGPGLKKLWIPEDCLEADESHELANEEDVDNIAEVGH
;
A
#
# COMPACT_ATOMS: atom_id res chain seq x y z
N MET A 1 -27.15 6.81 2.82
CA MET A 1 -25.86 7.49 2.59
C MET A 1 -24.92 7.04 3.69
N THR A 2 -24.24 5.91 3.50
CA THR A 2 -23.12 5.51 4.35
C THR A 2 -21.94 6.38 3.91
N SER A 3 -21.50 7.26 4.79
CA SER A 3 -20.28 8.04 4.54
C SER A 3 -19.12 7.06 4.60
N VAL A 4 -18.48 6.79 3.46
CA VAL A 4 -17.23 6.03 3.41
C VAL A 4 -16.22 6.73 4.33
N LEU A 5 -15.80 6.05 5.39
CA LEU A 5 -14.77 6.56 6.28
C LEU A 5 -13.44 6.54 5.54
N LYS A 6 -12.83 7.72 5.38
CA LYS A 6 -11.57 7.91 4.67
C LYS A 6 -10.41 7.92 5.65
N ILE A 7 -9.36 7.17 5.33
CA ILE A 7 -8.10 7.23 6.07
C ILE A 7 -7.57 8.67 6.11
N ASN A 8 -7.07 9.12 7.25
CA ASN A 8 -6.49 10.45 7.38
C ASN A 8 -5.08 10.51 6.77
N ILE A 9 -5.00 10.62 5.45
CA ILE A 9 -3.75 10.72 4.68
C ILE A 9 -2.89 11.91 5.14
N ALA A 10 -3.53 13.03 5.52
CA ALA A 10 -2.81 14.22 5.97
C ALA A 10 -1.98 13.93 7.23
N ALA A 11 -2.51 13.13 8.17
CA ALA A 11 -1.77 12.70 9.36
C ALA A 11 -0.58 11.79 8.99
N LEU A 12 -0.76 10.82 8.08
CA LEU A 12 0.33 9.96 7.59
C LEU A 12 1.44 10.78 6.92
N ARG A 13 1.07 11.78 6.10
CA ARG A 13 2.02 12.71 5.46
C ARG A 13 2.74 13.57 6.50
N LEU A 14 2.05 14.07 7.51
CA LEU A 14 2.67 14.87 8.57
C LEU A 14 3.67 14.03 9.37
N MET A 15 3.28 12.82 9.77
CA MET A 15 4.18 11.92 10.52
C MET A 15 5.41 11.53 9.72
N SER A 16 5.23 11.15 8.45
CA SER A 16 6.36 10.77 7.57
C SER A 16 7.30 11.94 7.26
N ASN A 17 6.80 13.18 7.27
CA ASN A 17 7.61 14.38 7.07
C ASN A 17 8.35 14.81 8.34
N TRP A 18 7.66 14.83 9.49
CA TRP A 18 8.18 15.44 10.72
C TRP A 18 9.02 14.47 11.54
N TYR A 19 8.76 13.16 11.39
CA TYR A 19 9.40 12.11 12.18
C TYR A 19 10.14 11.09 11.30
N SER A 20 10.70 11.52 10.16
CA SER A 20 11.45 10.64 9.25
C SER A 20 12.63 9.95 9.94
N GLU A 21 13.31 10.65 10.84
CA GLU A 21 14.49 10.14 11.56
C GLU A 21 14.18 9.58 12.95
N THR A 22 12.93 9.67 13.43
CA THR A 22 12.60 9.36 14.84
C THR A 22 11.44 8.38 15.00
N LEU A 23 10.57 8.23 14.00
CA LEU A 23 9.44 7.32 14.08
C LEU A 23 9.93 5.86 14.08
N ARG A 24 9.73 5.16 15.20
CA ARG A 24 10.11 3.74 15.37
C ARG A 24 8.91 2.79 15.46
N HIS A 25 7.78 3.26 15.97
CA HIS A 25 6.60 2.44 16.20
C HIS A 25 5.37 3.22 15.75
N LEU A 26 4.57 2.62 14.88
CA LEU A 26 3.29 3.16 14.43
C LEU A 26 2.23 2.07 14.52
N MET A 27 1.14 2.40 15.22
CA MET A 27 -0.09 1.62 15.22
C MET A 27 -1.18 2.51 14.63
N TRP A 28 -1.69 2.12 13.48
CA TRP A 28 -2.82 2.75 12.82
C TRP A 28 -4.06 1.90 13.03
N VAL A 29 -5.06 2.47 13.69
CA VAL A 29 -6.34 1.81 13.97
C VAL A 29 -7.44 2.73 13.50
N ASP A 30 -8.22 2.25 12.55
CA ASP A 30 -9.42 2.93 12.05
C ASP A 30 -10.66 2.05 12.23
N SER A 31 -11.84 2.61 11.99
CA SER A 31 -13.10 1.86 12.04
C SER A 31 -13.21 0.92 10.84
N LEU A 32 -13.41 -0.38 11.11
CA LEU A 32 -13.77 -1.39 10.11
C LEU A 32 -15.19 -1.12 9.59
N ASP A 33 -15.37 -0.16 8.69
CA ASP A 33 -16.63 -0.04 7.96
C ASP A 33 -16.56 -0.91 6.69
N HIS A 34 -17.11 -2.12 6.78
CA HIS A 34 -17.26 -3.03 5.65
C HIS A 34 -18.13 -2.46 4.51
N SER A 35 -18.84 -1.34 4.74
CA SER A 35 -19.73 -0.71 3.75
C SER A 35 -19.02 0.28 2.82
N GLY A 36 -17.74 0.55 3.04
CA GLY A 36 -16.96 1.51 2.29
C GLY A 36 -15.51 1.08 2.25
N TRP A 37 -15.26 -0.03 1.55
CA TRP A 37 -13.94 -0.52 1.15
C TRP A 37 -13.31 0.46 0.13
N GLY A 38 -13.25 1.74 0.51
CA GLY A 38 -12.74 2.86 -0.27
C GLY A 38 -11.24 2.85 -0.20
N MET A 39 -10.67 1.91 -0.96
CA MET A 39 -9.31 1.76 -1.49
C MET A 39 -8.43 3.01 -1.35
N LEU A 40 -7.13 2.88 -0.98
CA LEU A 40 -6.21 4.00 -0.62
C LEU A 40 -5.94 4.91 -1.83
N THR A 41 -6.62 4.59 -2.92
CA THR A 41 -6.73 5.21 -4.21
C THR A 41 -7.80 6.29 -4.29
N GLU A 42 -8.78 6.40 -3.35
CA GLU A 42 -9.73 7.53 -3.32
C GLU A 42 -9.01 8.83 -2.90
N GLY A 43 -8.31 9.44 -3.86
CA GLY A 43 -7.40 10.57 -3.65
C GLY A 43 -6.03 10.39 -4.32
N ARG A 44 -5.76 9.24 -4.95
CA ARG A 44 -4.82 9.17 -6.08
C ARG A 44 -5.57 9.79 -7.26
N ASP A 45 -5.00 10.82 -7.88
CA ASP A 45 -5.45 11.17 -9.23
C ASP A 45 -5.26 9.91 -10.07
N GLU A 46 -6.27 9.45 -10.80
CA GLU A 46 -6.15 8.30 -11.71
C GLU A 46 -4.97 8.50 -12.70
N ASP A 47 -4.61 9.76 -12.94
CA ASP A 47 -3.50 10.21 -13.79
C ASP A 47 -2.14 10.36 -13.07
N GLN A 48 -2.07 10.17 -11.74
CA GLN A 48 -0.80 10.23 -10.99
C GLN A 48 -0.58 8.95 -10.20
N GLU A 49 0.46 8.21 -10.59
CA GLU A 49 1.09 7.09 -9.86
C GLU A 49 1.67 7.57 -8.51
N THR A 50 0.82 8.09 -7.63
CA THR A 50 1.21 8.46 -6.28
C THR A 50 1.28 7.17 -5.46
N PRO A 51 2.46 6.80 -4.92
CA PRO A 51 2.59 5.59 -4.13
C PRO A 51 1.73 5.67 -2.87
N ASP A 52 1.35 4.50 -2.35
CA ASP A 52 0.53 4.42 -1.14
C ASP A 52 1.12 5.25 0.02
N PRO A 53 0.32 6.01 0.79
CA PRO A 53 0.83 6.83 1.89
C PRO A 53 1.60 6.03 2.96
N LEU A 54 1.24 4.77 3.21
CA LEU A 54 1.95 3.90 4.15
C LEU A 54 3.25 3.37 3.53
N VAL A 55 3.27 3.07 2.24
CA VAL A 55 4.51 2.79 1.49
C VAL A 55 5.45 4.00 1.57
N MET A 56 4.95 5.21 1.35
CA MET A 56 5.73 6.44 1.47
C MET A 56 6.22 6.68 2.90
N LEU A 57 5.40 6.39 3.91
CA LEU A 57 5.81 6.47 5.31
C LEU A 57 6.94 5.47 5.60
N ALA A 58 6.82 4.22 5.16
CA ALA A 58 7.87 3.22 5.30
C ALA A 58 9.16 3.65 4.57
N TRP A 59 9.04 4.22 3.37
CA TRP A 59 10.20 4.72 2.65
C TRP A 59 10.90 5.86 3.40
N LYS A 60 10.15 6.83 3.95
CA LYS A 60 10.73 8.02 4.59
C LYS A 60 11.22 7.76 6.01
N CYS A 61 10.45 7.02 6.81
CA CYS A 61 10.77 6.77 8.22
C CYS A 61 11.80 5.64 8.34
N LYS A 62 13.10 5.96 8.25
CA LYS A 62 14.21 4.98 8.20
C LYS A 62 14.43 4.20 9.51
N HIS A 63 13.80 4.62 10.59
CA HIS A 63 13.87 3.93 11.89
C HIS A 63 12.58 3.21 12.29
N LEU A 64 11.56 3.18 11.42
CA LEU A 64 10.35 2.38 11.64
C LEU A 64 10.70 0.89 11.83
N GLU A 65 10.39 0.38 13.00
CA GLU A 65 10.64 -1.00 13.45
C GLU A 65 9.34 -1.78 13.65
N HIS A 66 8.26 -1.10 14.02
CA HIS A 66 6.96 -1.74 14.27
C HIS A 66 5.87 -0.99 13.55
N LEU A 67 5.16 -1.69 12.68
CA LEU A 67 3.99 -1.19 11.99
C LEU A 67 2.81 -2.14 12.25
N THR A 68 1.71 -1.57 12.70
CA THR A 68 0.46 -2.30 12.95
C THR A 68 -0.66 -1.56 12.28
N LEU A 69 -1.45 -2.24 11.45
CA LEU A 69 -2.45 -1.65 10.58
C LEU A 69 -3.80 -2.36 10.77
N PHE A 70 -4.85 -1.60 11.10
CA PHE A 70 -6.20 -2.10 11.32
C PHE A 70 -7.23 -1.13 10.75
N GLY A 71 -8.38 -1.67 10.37
CA GLY A 71 -9.55 -0.84 10.02
C GLY A 71 -9.67 -0.53 8.54
N TYR A 72 -8.88 -1.19 7.69
CA TYR A 72 -8.72 -0.80 6.30
C TYR A 72 -8.24 -1.95 5.42
N GLY A 73 -8.66 -2.02 4.16
CA GLY A 73 -8.21 -3.03 3.19
C GLY A 73 -6.89 -2.67 2.52
N TYR A 74 -5.86 -3.49 2.67
CA TYR A 74 -4.53 -3.21 2.13
C TYR A 74 -4.21 -4.15 0.98
N GLY A 75 -3.83 -3.59 -0.17
CA GLY A 75 -3.33 -4.35 -1.31
C GLY A 75 -2.05 -5.12 -0.96
N GLY A 76 -1.93 -6.36 -1.44
CA GLY A 76 -0.81 -7.25 -1.14
C GLY A 76 0.52 -6.65 -1.62
N SER A 77 0.52 -6.04 -2.80
CA SER A 77 1.68 -5.35 -3.38
C SER A 77 2.24 -4.22 -2.48
N ASP A 78 1.38 -3.39 -1.89
CA ASP A 78 1.77 -2.30 -0.99
C ASP A 78 2.35 -2.84 0.33
N ILE A 79 1.76 -3.91 0.88
CA ILE A 79 2.29 -4.58 2.07
C ILE A 79 3.68 -5.17 1.82
N VAL A 80 3.88 -5.82 0.67
CA VAL A 80 5.19 -6.32 0.25
C VAL A 80 6.18 -5.18 0.07
N ALA A 81 5.77 -4.05 -0.52
CA ALA A 81 6.62 -2.88 -0.69
C ALA A 81 7.07 -2.30 0.66
N ILE A 82 6.17 -2.16 1.64
CA ILE A 82 6.49 -1.73 3.01
C ILE A 82 7.54 -2.65 3.64
N ALA A 83 7.32 -3.97 3.56
CA ALA A 83 8.24 -4.96 4.12
C ALA A 83 9.63 -4.87 3.47
N ARG A 84 9.69 -4.73 2.14
CA ARG A 84 10.95 -4.62 1.38
C ARG A 84 11.70 -3.32 1.68
N LEU A 85 11.00 -2.18 1.72
CA LEU A 85 11.59 -0.87 1.98
C LEU A 85 12.27 -0.79 3.34
N ARG A 86 11.76 -1.53 4.33
CA ARG A 86 12.38 -1.58 5.64
C ARG A 86 13.32 -2.76 5.87
N GLY A 87 13.11 -3.86 5.16
CA GLY A 87 13.94 -5.04 5.23
C GLY A 87 14.14 -5.49 6.69
N PRO A 88 15.37 -5.83 7.10
CA PRO A 88 15.66 -6.28 8.47
C PRO A 88 15.35 -5.27 9.58
N GLY A 89 15.16 -3.99 9.23
CA GLY A 89 14.82 -2.94 10.19
C GLY A 89 13.38 -3.07 10.72
N LEU A 90 12.46 -3.66 9.96
CA LEU A 90 11.09 -3.87 10.37
C LEU A 90 10.99 -5.17 11.19
N LYS A 91 10.95 -5.00 12.51
CA LYS A 91 10.88 -6.10 13.48
C LYS A 91 9.47 -6.67 13.59
N LYS A 92 8.45 -5.87 13.31
CA LYS A 92 7.05 -6.29 13.34
C LYS A 92 6.24 -5.57 12.27
N LEU A 93 5.58 -6.36 11.43
CA LEU A 93 4.49 -5.93 10.56
C LEU A 93 3.28 -6.78 10.93
N TRP A 94 2.21 -6.15 11.39
CA TRP A 94 0.99 -6.84 11.80
C TRP A 94 -0.21 -6.22 11.11
N ILE A 95 -0.99 -7.06 10.44
CA ILE A 95 -2.21 -6.73 9.69
C ILE A 95 -3.17 -7.92 9.90
N PRO A 96 -4.47 -7.73 10.21
CA PRO A 96 -5.44 -8.81 10.27
C PRO A 96 -5.77 -9.33 8.87
N GLU A 97 -6.11 -10.61 8.75
CA GLU A 97 -6.45 -11.23 7.45
C GLU A 97 -7.63 -10.52 6.77
N ASP A 98 -8.63 -10.09 7.54
CA ASP A 98 -9.80 -9.35 7.05
C ASP A 98 -9.47 -7.95 6.50
N CYS A 99 -8.23 -7.49 6.66
CA CYS A 99 -7.72 -6.22 6.13
C CYS A 99 -6.81 -6.43 4.92
N LEU A 100 -6.69 -7.64 4.35
CA LEU A 100 -5.92 -7.87 3.13
C LEU A 100 -6.87 -7.92 1.93
N GLU A 101 -6.55 -7.15 0.90
CA GLU A 101 -7.26 -7.21 -0.39
C GLU A 101 -6.60 -8.26 -1.28
N ALA A 102 -7.42 -9.03 -1.99
CA ALA A 102 -6.93 -9.88 -3.05
C ALA A 102 -6.41 -8.97 -4.16
N ASP A 103 -5.12 -9.10 -4.50
CA ASP A 103 -4.59 -8.46 -5.70
C ASP A 103 -5.33 -9.09 -6.90
N GLU A 104 -6.20 -8.33 -7.57
CA GLU A 104 -6.63 -8.71 -8.92
C GLU A 104 -5.36 -8.64 -9.78
N SER A 105 -4.71 -9.80 -9.95
CA SER A 105 -3.61 -9.93 -10.89
C SER A 105 -4.13 -9.52 -12.26
N HIS A 106 -3.83 -8.30 -12.69
CA HIS A 106 -3.87 -7.93 -14.09
C HIS A 106 -2.78 -8.74 -14.82
N GLU A 107 -3.01 -10.03 -14.99
CA GLU A 107 -2.37 -10.83 -16.04
C GLU A 107 -2.95 -10.34 -17.37
N LEU A 108 -2.49 -9.18 -17.84
CA LEU A 108 -2.56 -8.83 -19.25
C LEU A 108 -1.19 -9.08 -19.86
N ALA A 109 -0.77 -10.36 -19.83
CA ALA A 109 0.07 -10.84 -20.91
C ALA A 109 -0.87 -10.97 -22.11
N ASN A 110 -0.87 -9.95 -22.98
CA ASN A 110 -1.58 -10.05 -24.25
C ASN A 110 -1.03 -11.29 -24.99
N GLU A 111 -1.92 -12.24 -25.32
CA GLU A 111 -1.59 -13.41 -26.14
C GLU A 111 -1.18 -13.03 -27.59
N GLU A 112 -1.14 -11.75 -27.95
CA GLU A 112 -0.82 -11.24 -29.28
C GLU A 112 0.69 -10.99 -29.53
N ASP A 113 1.55 -11.05 -28.51
CA ASP A 113 3.00 -10.83 -28.69
C ASP A 113 3.80 -12.11 -29.01
N VAL A 114 3.15 -13.29 -29.01
CA VAL A 114 3.83 -14.57 -29.28
C VAL A 114 3.94 -14.88 -30.79
N ASP A 115 3.12 -14.24 -31.63
CA ASP A 115 3.10 -14.51 -33.08
C ASP A 115 4.09 -13.67 -33.90
N ASN A 116 4.69 -12.62 -33.34
CA ASN A 116 5.62 -11.74 -34.07
C ASN A 116 7.10 -12.13 -34.01
N ILE A 117 7.45 -13.30 -33.46
CA ILE A 117 8.86 -13.78 -33.39
C ILE A 117 9.15 -14.86 -34.46
N ALA A 118 8.16 -15.33 -35.22
CA ALA A 118 8.34 -16.42 -36.17
C ALA A 118 8.68 -16.01 -37.63
N GLU A 119 8.63 -14.73 -38.01
CA GLU A 119 8.86 -14.29 -39.41
C GLU A 119 10.15 -13.45 -39.63
N VAL A 120 11.23 -13.73 -38.89
CA VAL A 120 12.58 -13.30 -39.31
C VAL A 120 13.52 -14.49 -39.24
N GLY A 121 13.34 -15.43 -40.16
CA GLY A 121 14.19 -16.61 -40.19
C GLY A 121 13.82 -17.63 -41.27
N HIS A 122 13.77 -17.22 -42.54
CA HIS A 122 14.23 -18.09 -43.62
C HIS A 122 14.60 -17.35 -44.91
#